data_AF-A0A0P1IYI9-F1
#
_entry.id   AF-A0A0P1IYI9-F1
#
_cell.length_a   1.000
_cell.length_b   1.000
_cell.length_c   1.000
_cell.angle_alpha   90.00
_cell.angle_beta   90.00
_cell.angle_gamma   90.00
#
_symmetry.space_group_name_H-M   'P 1'
#
loop_
_entity.id
_entity.type
_entity.pdbx_description
1 polymer ?
#
loop_
_entity_poly.entity_id
_entity_poly.type
_entity_poly.pdbx_seq_one_letter_code
_entity_poly.pdbx_strand_id
1 'polypeptide(L)' 'MKKLVLFAALTAMGLATTAIAEVLVEDTDGNGAFSFAELQAVYPELSEEAFVALDADESGELSEDELKLAMEMEKLPK' A
#
# COMPACT_ATOMS: atom_id res chain seq x y z
N MET A 1 -22.75 20.66 -14.94
CA MET A 1 -21.49 21.44 -14.87
C MET A 1 -20.97 21.43 -13.45
N LYS A 2 -19.88 20.72 -13.19
CA LYS A 2 -18.97 20.92 -12.06
C LYS A 2 -17.63 20.35 -12.50
N LYS A 3 -16.65 21.24 -12.50
CA LYS A 3 -15.30 21.11 -13.05
C LYS A 3 -14.44 20.53 -11.94
N LEU A 4 -13.56 19.58 -12.24
CA LEU A 4 -12.37 19.35 -11.43
C LEU A 4 -11.29 18.80 -12.36
N VAL A 5 -10.37 19.70 -12.66
CA VAL A 5 -9.10 19.46 -13.34
C VAL A 5 -8.13 19.07 -12.23
N LEU A 6 -7.45 17.93 -12.33
CA LEU A 6 -6.25 17.69 -11.55
C LEU A 6 -5.16 17.13 -12.47
N PHE A 7 -4.22 18.01 -12.77
CA PHE A 7 -2.92 17.67 -13.33
C PHE A 7 -2.06 17.07 -12.20
N ALA A 8 -1.53 15.87 -12.40
CA ALA A 8 -0.37 15.41 -11.65
C ALA A 8 0.58 14.74 -12.64
N ALA A 9 1.55 15.53 -13.11
CA ALA A 9 2.70 15.04 -13.83
C ALA A 9 3.70 14.52 -12.80
N LEU A 10 4.00 13.23 -12.81
CA LEU A 10 5.15 12.67 -12.10
C LEU A 10 6.03 11.90 -13.08
N THR A 11 6.95 12.61 -13.70
CA THR A 11 8.13 12.04 -14.33
C THR A 11 9.15 11.72 -13.24
N ALA A 12 9.35 10.44 -12.91
CA ALA A 12 10.50 9.98 -12.15
C ALA A 12 11.25 8.92 -12.97
N MET A 13 12.39 9.34 -13.53
CA MET A 13 13.30 8.53 -14.32
C MET A 13 14.33 7.90 -13.37
N GLY A 14 14.29 6.58 -13.24
CA GLY A 14 15.43 5.67 -13.05
C GLY A 14 16.16 5.65 -11.71
N LEU A 15 16.17 4.47 -11.07
CA LEU A 15 17.39 3.71 -10.71
C LEU A 15 16.98 2.24 -10.50
N ALA A 16 17.76 1.33 -11.09
CA ALA A 16 17.51 -0.11 -11.09
C ALA A 16 17.99 -0.81 -9.81
N THR A 17 17.58 -2.08 -9.68
CA THR A 17 17.99 -3.12 -8.69
C THR A 17 17.24 -3.00 -7.36
N THR A 18 16.57 -4.00 -6.83
CA THR A 18 16.52 -5.46 -7.04
C THR A 18 15.07 -5.90 -6.99
N ALA A 19 14.67 -6.89 -7.80
CA ALA A 19 13.44 -7.64 -7.58
C ALA A 19 13.54 -8.37 -6.24
N ILE A 20 13.22 -7.65 -5.16
CA ILE A 20 12.70 -8.25 -3.93
C ILE A 20 11.44 -8.96 -4.41
N ALA A 21 11.15 -10.14 -3.89
CA ALA A 21 9.85 -10.77 -4.09
C ALA A 21 8.81 -9.81 -3.49
N GLU A 22 8.39 -8.83 -4.28
CA GLU A 22 7.29 -7.95 -3.96
C GLU A 22 6.11 -8.88 -3.94
N VAL A 23 5.65 -9.16 -2.73
CA VAL A 23 4.25 -9.41 -2.54
C VAL A 23 3.57 -8.13 -3.04
N LEU A 24 3.32 -8.10 -4.35
CA LEU A 24 2.65 -7.02 -5.07
C LEU A 24 1.21 -7.07 -4.58
N VAL A 25 0.96 -6.43 -3.44
CA VAL A 25 -0.39 -5.96 -3.14
C VAL A 25 -0.70 -5.02 -4.29
N GLU A 26 -1.71 -5.38 -5.08
CA GLU A 26 -2.12 -4.58 -6.23
C GLU A 26 -3.00 -3.44 -5.70
N ASP A 27 -2.48 -2.21 -5.78
CA ASP A 27 -3.27 -1.00 -5.61
C ASP A 27 -4.30 -0.95 -6.75
N THR A 28 -5.49 -1.47 -6.46
CA THR A 28 -6.52 -1.76 -7.47
C THR A 28 -7.24 -0.48 -7.87
N ASP A 29 -7.32 0.50 -6.96
CA ASP A 29 -7.94 1.79 -7.20
C ASP A 29 -6.95 2.88 -7.65
N GLY A 30 -5.65 2.63 -7.51
CA GLY A 30 -4.56 3.48 -7.97
C GLY A 30 -4.41 4.75 -7.13
N ASN A 31 -4.82 4.72 -5.86
CA ASN A 31 -4.82 5.89 -4.98
C ASN A 31 -3.48 6.12 -4.27
N GLY A 32 -2.54 5.16 -4.35
CA GLY A 32 -1.21 5.23 -3.72
C GLY A 32 -1.17 4.74 -2.27
N ALA A 33 -2.24 4.08 -1.82
CA ALA A 33 -2.37 3.41 -0.53
C ALA A 33 -3.07 2.06 -0.72
N PHE A 34 -3.07 1.24 0.33
CA PHE A 34 -3.59 -0.12 0.31
C PHE A 34 -4.68 -0.28 1.35
N SER A 35 -5.90 -0.53 0.88
CA SER A 35 -7.02 -0.83 1.74
C SER A 35 -6.88 -2.22 2.38
N PHE A 36 -7.59 -2.43 3.50
CA PHE A 36 -7.66 -3.75 4.14
C PHE A 36 -8.11 -4.85 3.16
N ALA A 37 -9.06 -4.54 2.27
CA ALA A 37 -9.59 -5.51 1.31
C ALA A 37 -8.54 -5.94 0.27
N GLU A 38 -7.71 -5.00 -0.21
CA GLU A 38 -6.62 -5.28 -1.13
C GLU A 38 -5.52 -6.10 -0.45
N LEU A 39 -5.19 -5.75 0.79
CA LEU A 39 -4.23 -6.53 1.56
C LEU A 39 -4.75 -7.93 1.88
N GLN A 40 -6.03 -8.08 2.20
CA GLN A 40 -6.63 -9.37 2.52
C GLN A 40 -6.69 -10.31 1.30
N ALA A 41 -6.72 -9.77 0.08
CA ALA A 41 -6.64 -10.56 -1.14
C ALA A 41 -5.30 -11.31 -1.26
N VAL A 42 -4.24 -10.74 -0.68
CA VAL A 42 -2.87 -11.29 -0.72
C VAL A 42 -2.49 -11.96 0.59
N TYR A 43 -2.95 -11.38 1.70
CA TYR A 43 -2.74 -11.80 3.08
C TYR A 43 -4.08 -12.18 3.72
N PRO A 44 -4.67 -13.34 3.38
CA PRO A 44 -5.97 -13.74 3.90
C PRO A 44 -6.00 -13.95 5.42
N GLU A 45 -4.83 -14.13 6.03
CA GLU A 45 -4.65 -14.23 7.49
C GLU A 45 -4.45 -12.87 8.17
N LEU A 46 -4.40 -11.76 7.41
CA LEU A 46 -4.31 -10.42 7.98
C LEU A 46 -5.62 -10.10 8.72
N SER A 47 -5.51 -9.89 10.02
CA SER A 47 -6.65 -9.45 10.82
C SER A 47 -6.80 -7.93 10.78
N GLU A 48 -8.02 -7.45 11.04
CA GLU A 48 -8.30 -6.02 11.07
C GLU A 48 -7.51 -5.32 12.19
N GLU A 49 -7.29 -5.99 13.32
CA GLU A 49 -6.46 -5.46 14.40
C GLU A 49 -4.99 -5.32 13.99
N ALA A 50 -4.47 -6.25 13.19
CA ALA A 50 -3.12 -6.16 12.65
C ALA A 50 -3.02 -5.02 11.63
N PHE A 51 -4.03 -4.84 10.77
CA PHE A 51 -4.11 -3.73 9.83
C PHE A 51 -4.13 -2.37 10.56
N VAL A 52 -4.99 -2.21 11.56
CA VAL A 52 -5.06 -0.98 12.38
C VAL A 52 -3.76 -0.74 13.13
N ALA A 53 -3.03 -1.79 13.51
CA ALA A 53 -1.70 -1.64 14.14
C ALA A 53 -0.59 -1.25 13.14
N LEU A 54 -0.85 -1.36 11.83
CA LEU A 54 0.04 -0.93 10.76
C LEU A 54 -0.31 0.48 10.24
N ASP A 55 -1.59 0.85 10.27
CA ASP A 55 -2.14 2.18 9.96
C ASP A 55 -1.78 3.14 11.10
N ALA A 56 -0.58 3.70 11.03
CA ALA A 56 -0.03 4.54 12.09
C ALA A 56 -0.56 5.97 12.04
N ASP A 57 -1.02 6.42 10.88
CA ASP A 57 -1.61 7.74 10.67
C ASP A 57 -3.14 7.79 10.83
N GLU A 58 -3.76 6.62 11.07
CA GLU A 58 -5.21 6.43 11.25
C GLU A 58 -6.02 6.93 10.03
N SER A 59 -5.44 6.83 8.84
CA SER A 59 -6.10 7.23 7.59
C SER A 59 -7.17 6.24 7.14
N GLY A 60 -7.10 4.99 7.63
CA GLY A 60 -7.95 3.87 7.22
C GLY A 60 -7.38 3.07 6.04
N GLU A 61 -6.18 3.40 5.56
CA GLU A 61 -5.46 2.77 4.45
C GLU A 61 -3.97 2.67 4.81
N LEU A 62 -3.23 1.69 4.29
CA LEU A 62 -1.77 1.66 4.48
C LEU A 62 -1.08 2.37 3.33
N SER A 63 -0.33 3.42 3.63
CA SER A 63 0.57 4.03 2.65
C SER A 63 1.67 3.06 2.19
N GLU A 64 2.31 3.32 1.05
CA GLU A 64 3.47 2.55 0.58
C GLU A 64 4.58 2.46 1.65
N ASP A 65 4.82 3.55 2.38
CA ASP A 65 5.83 3.59 3.43
C ASP A 65 5.45 2.69 4.61
N GLU A 66 4.18 2.68 5.03
CA GLU A 66 3.68 1.80 6.10
C GLU A 66 3.69 0.33 5.67
N LEU A 67 3.29 0.03 4.44
CA LEU A 67 3.33 -1.34 3.92
C LEU A 67 4.77 -1.85 3.85
N LYS A 68 5.70 -1.00 3.40
CA LYS A 68 7.13 -1.32 3.37
C LYS A 68 7.68 -1.57 4.76
N LEU A 69 7.34 -0.72 5.74
CA LEU A 69 7.70 -0.94 7.14
C LEU A 69 7.09 -2.24 7.68
N ALA A 70 5.85 -2.56 7.32
CA ALA A 70 5.18 -3.80 7.71
C ALA A 70 5.92 -5.04 7.17
N MET A 71 6.38 -4.99 5.91
CA MET A 71 7.20 -6.04 5.29
C MET A 71 8.59 -6.13 5.93
N GLU A 72 9.27 -5.01 6.16
CA GLU A 72 10.60 -4.97 6.78
C GLU A 72 10.58 -5.49 8.22
N MET A 73 9.49 -5.23 8.96
CA MET A 73 9.29 -5.70 10.33
C MET A 73 8.71 -7.13 10.40
N GLU A 74 8.50 -7.81 9.26
CA GLU A 74 7.78 -9.09 9.16
C GLU A 74 6.43 -9.10 9.92
N LYS A 75 5.76 -7.94 9.98
CA LYS A 75 4.47 -7.80 10.65
C LYS A 75 3.30 -8.30 9.80
N LEU A 76 3.51 -8.53 8.51
CA LEU A 76 2.52 -9.15 7.64
C LEU A 76 2.60 -10.68 7.76
N PRO A 77 1.45 -11.36 7.90
CA PRO A 77 1.41 -12.82 7.86
C PRO A 77 1.91 -13.31 6.49
N LYS A 78 2.59 -14.47 6.46
CA LYS A 78 3.16 -15.05 5.23
C LYS A 78 2.24 -16.11 4.63
#